data_AF-A0A838JXN8-F1
#
_entry.id   AF-A0A838JXN8-F1
#
_cell.length_a   1.000
_cell.length_b   1.000
_cell.length_c   1.000
_cell.angle_alpha   90.00
_cell.angle_beta   90.00
_cell.angle_gamma   90.00
#
_symmetry.space_group_name_H-M   'P 1'
#
loop_
_entity.id
_entity.type
_entity.pdbx_description
1 polymer ?
#
loop_
_entity_poly.entity_id
_entity_poly.type
_entity_poly.pdbx_seq_one_letter_code
_entity_poly.pdbx_strand_id
1 'polypeptide(L)'
;MYTIGHSNHSAQKLAGLLKGYGVEVLVDTRSRPYSRHAPQFNRSAIEAALSGDGFGYLFLGKELGGWPEGEEFYDGKGRVDYGLLGRSRPFLDGISRLEREIHARTVALLCSEENPARCHRRLLVGRALQERGATLLHIRGDGNVETEGYAYGGQPALFAETEASPRKSIRSVSRRRRRPSSSGR
;
A
#
# COMPACT_ATOMS: atom_id res chain seq x y z
N MET A 1 -7.12 -11.15 -4.84
CA MET A 1 -7.39 -9.90 -4.07
C MET A 1 -7.27 -8.71 -5.01
N TYR A 2 -8.12 -7.69 -4.85
CA TYR A 2 -8.02 -6.46 -5.65
C TYR A 2 -7.08 -5.43 -5.02
N THR A 3 -6.59 -4.51 -5.83
CA THR A 3 -5.94 -3.28 -5.36
C THR A 3 -6.36 -2.12 -6.24
N ILE A 4 -6.34 -0.91 -5.70
CA ILE A 4 -6.75 0.30 -6.41
C ILE A 4 -5.96 1.51 -5.92
N GLY A 5 -5.82 2.49 -6.81
CA GLY A 5 -5.23 3.79 -6.53
C GLY A 5 -6.28 4.86 -6.64
N HIS A 6 -6.45 5.70 -5.63
CA HIS A 6 -7.46 6.75 -5.74
C HIS A 6 -7.06 7.86 -6.71
N SER A 7 -5.75 8.10 -6.92
CA SER A 7 -5.24 9.14 -7.82
C SER A 7 -5.97 10.48 -7.59
N ASN A 8 -6.46 11.10 -8.66
CA ASN A 8 -7.33 12.26 -8.68
C ASN A 8 -8.80 11.90 -8.97
N HIS A 9 -9.23 10.66 -8.73
CA HIS A 9 -10.63 10.27 -8.95
C HIS A 9 -11.60 11.03 -8.02
N SER A 10 -12.87 11.06 -8.40
CA SER A 10 -13.93 11.39 -7.45
C SER A 10 -14.20 10.20 -6.53
N ALA A 11 -14.78 10.46 -5.36
CA ALA A 11 -15.22 9.39 -4.46
C ALA A 11 -16.25 8.48 -5.14
N GLN A 12 -17.16 9.04 -5.94
CA GLN A 12 -18.16 8.31 -6.71
C GLN A 12 -17.54 7.39 -7.76
N LYS A 13 -16.51 7.87 -8.47
CA LYS A 13 -15.78 7.03 -9.44
C LYS A 13 -15.09 5.87 -8.74
N LEU A 14 -14.44 6.13 -7.59
CA LEU A 14 -13.82 5.07 -6.80
C LEU A 14 -14.86 4.04 -6.34
N ALA A 15 -15.98 4.48 -5.77
CA ALA A 15 -17.06 3.60 -5.33
C ALA A 15 -17.63 2.78 -6.50
N GLY A 16 -17.85 3.40 -7.66
CA GLY A 16 -18.33 2.69 -8.86
C GLY A 16 -17.37 1.59 -9.33
N LEU A 17 -16.07 1.86 -9.33
CA LEU A 17 -15.05 0.86 -9.65
C LEU A 17 -15.08 -0.30 -8.64
N LEU A 18 -15.18 0.00 -7.35
CA LEU A 18 -15.24 -1.02 -6.30
C LEU A 18 -16.52 -1.88 -6.41
N LYS A 19 -17.68 -1.27 -6.68
CA LYS A 19 -18.95 -1.98 -6.91
C LYS A 19 -18.88 -2.89 -8.13
N GLY A 20 -18.28 -2.39 -9.23
CA GLY A 20 -18.14 -3.16 -10.47
C GLY A 20 -17.36 -4.47 -10.31
N TYR A 21 -16.47 -4.54 -9.32
CA TYR A 21 -15.68 -5.73 -9.00
C TYR A 21 -16.17 -6.48 -7.75
N GLY A 22 -17.34 -6.11 -7.20
CA GLY A 22 -17.93 -6.75 -6.03
C GLY A 22 -17.10 -6.63 -4.76
N VAL A 23 -16.29 -5.56 -4.64
CA VAL A 23 -15.49 -5.33 -3.44
C VAL A 23 -16.41 -5.03 -2.26
N GLU A 24 -16.17 -5.69 -1.13
CA GLU A 24 -16.93 -5.50 0.10
C GLU A 24 -16.17 -4.65 1.12
N VAL A 25 -14.83 -4.78 1.17
CA VAL A 25 -13.98 -4.05 2.12
C VAL A 25 -12.85 -3.33 1.40
N LEU A 26 -12.74 -2.03 1.63
CA LEU A 26 -11.58 -1.24 1.22
C LEU A 26 -10.58 -1.14 2.37
N VAL A 27 -9.36 -1.63 2.14
CA VAL A 27 -8.27 -1.58 3.11
C VAL A 27 -7.33 -0.44 2.77
N ASP A 28 -7.31 0.58 3.62
CA ASP A 28 -6.41 1.73 3.46
C ASP A 28 -5.03 1.46 4.06
N THR A 29 -4.02 1.39 3.19
CA THR A 29 -2.62 1.17 3.56
C THR A 29 -1.79 2.46 3.53
N ARG A 30 -2.41 3.63 3.34
CA ARG A 30 -1.67 4.89 3.30
C ARG A 30 -1.22 5.25 4.72
N SER A 31 0.08 5.43 4.95
CA SER A 31 0.60 5.86 6.25
C SER A 31 0.00 7.18 6.74
N ARG A 32 -0.32 8.08 5.79
CA ARG A 32 -0.89 9.40 6.05
C ARG A 32 -2.06 9.62 5.09
N PRO A 33 -3.27 9.16 5.44
CA PRO A 33 -4.46 9.31 4.61
C PRO A 33 -5.06 10.72 4.77
N TYR A 34 -4.23 11.74 4.58
CA TYR A 34 -4.62 13.15 4.63
C TYR A 34 -3.92 13.91 3.51
N SER A 35 -4.70 14.65 2.72
CA SER A 35 -4.24 15.47 1.62
C SER A 35 -5.10 16.72 1.49
N ARG A 36 -4.46 17.88 1.26
CA ARG A 36 -5.16 19.11 0.89
C ARG A 36 -5.61 19.11 -0.57
N HIS A 37 -4.93 18.36 -1.43
CA HIS A 37 -5.22 18.29 -2.86
C HIS A 37 -6.33 17.29 -3.20
N ALA A 38 -6.54 16.30 -2.33
CA ALA A 38 -7.57 15.27 -2.50
C ALA A 38 -8.34 15.04 -1.18
N PRO A 39 -9.01 16.09 -0.66
CA PRO A 39 -9.68 16.03 0.65
C PRO A 39 -10.78 14.98 0.71
N GLN A 40 -11.40 14.62 -0.42
CA GLN A 40 -12.39 13.54 -0.54
C GLN A 40 -11.82 12.16 -0.19
N PHE A 41 -10.50 11.99 -0.28
CA PHE A 41 -9.81 10.76 0.11
C PHE A 41 -9.13 10.86 1.47
N ASN A 42 -9.36 11.92 2.23
CA ASN A 42 -9.01 11.93 3.65
C ASN A 42 -9.76 10.79 4.34
N ARG A 43 -9.10 10.11 5.30
CA ARG A 43 -9.64 8.90 5.95
C ARG A 43 -11.11 9.02 6.34
N SER A 44 -11.47 10.07 7.09
CA SER A 44 -12.85 10.25 7.55
C SER A 44 -13.84 10.49 6.41
N ALA A 45 -13.43 11.19 5.35
CA ALA A 45 -14.28 11.50 4.21
C ALA A 45 -14.54 10.25 3.35
N ILE A 46 -13.50 9.47 3.06
CA ILE A 46 -13.65 8.23 2.27
C ILE A 46 -14.40 7.15 3.06
N GLU A 47 -14.15 7.03 4.36
CA GLU A 47 -14.85 6.10 5.23
C GLU A 47 -16.35 6.41 5.28
N ALA A 48 -16.73 7.69 5.42
CA ALA A 48 -18.12 8.11 5.41
C ALA A 48 -18.77 7.89 4.03
N ALA A 49 -18.09 8.23 2.94
CA ALA A 49 -18.60 8.06 1.59
C ALA A 49 -18.86 6.57 1.26
N LEU A 50 -17.95 5.69 1.66
CA LEU A 50 -18.04 4.25 1.39
C LEU A 50 -19.03 3.54 2.31
N SER A 51 -19.13 3.95 3.58
CA SER A 51 -20.13 3.40 4.51
C SER A 51 -21.55 3.61 4.00
N GLY A 52 -21.84 4.79 3.42
CA GLY A 52 -23.15 5.08 2.81
C GLY A 52 -23.48 4.18 1.60
N ASP A 53 -22.46 3.59 0.98
CA ASP A 53 -22.58 2.69 -0.17
C ASP A 53 -22.52 1.20 0.23
N GLY A 54 -22.48 0.89 1.53
CA GLY A 54 -22.48 -0.48 2.06
C GLY A 54 -21.11 -1.15 2.14
N PHE A 55 -20.03 -0.41 1.89
CA PHE A 55 -18.66 -0.95 1.99
C PHE A 55 -18.14 -0.93 3.42
N GLY A 56 -17.41 -1.97 3.80
CA GLY A 56 -16.51 -1.93 4.94
C GLY A 56 -15.28 -1.06 4.63
N TYR A 57 -14.81 -0.32 5.63
CA TYR A 57 -13.56 0.42 5.55
C TYR A 57 -12.62 -0.02 6.67
N LEU A 58 -11.40 -0.41 6.31
CA LEU A 58 -10.39 -0.87 7.25
C LEU A 58 -9.08 -0.11 7.08
N PHE A 59 -8.69 0.66 8.09
CA PHE A 59 -7.41 1.35 8.09
C PHE A 59 -6.29 0.46 8.66
N LEU A 60 -5.29 0.15 7.83
CA LEU A 60 -4.04 -0.56 8.20
C LEU A 60 -2.79 0.26 7.84
N GLY A 61 -2.91 1.57 7.63
CA GLY A 61 -1.78 2.42 7.27
C GLY A 61 -0.70 2.54 8.35
N LYS A 62 -1.02 2.19 9.60
CA LYS A 62 -0.04 2.16 10.70
C LYS A 62 0.89 0.95 10.58
N GLU A 63 0.36 -0.20 10.19
CA GLU A 63 1.07 -1.47 10.08
C GLU A 63 1.65 -1.71 8.68
N LEU A 64 0.87 -1.40 7.64
CA LEU A 64 1.15 -1.71 6.24
C LEU A 64 1.56 -0.49 5.41
N GLY A 65 1.76 0.64 6.08
CA GLY A 65 2.14 1.89 5.46
C GLY A 65 3.55 1.89 4.88
N GLY A 66 3.71 2.48 3.70
CA GLY A 66 5.02 2.65 3.05
C GLY A 66 5.94 3.70 3.69
N TRP A 67 5.51 4.33 4.79
CA TRP A 67 6.20 5.43 5.46
C TRP A 67 6.27 5.20 6.99
N PRO A 68 7.24 4.39 7.46
CA PRO A 68 7.36 4.01 8.88
C PRO A 68 7.93 5.14 9.74
N GLU A 69 7.74 5.05 11.06
CA GLU A 69 8.23 6.08 12.00
C GLU A 69 9.71 5.91 12.39
N GLY A 70 10.18 4.67 12.50
CA GLY A 70 11.55 4.35 12.93
C GLY A 70 12.62 4.77 11.91
N GLU A 71 13.68 5.43 12.38
CA GLU A 71 14.80 5.86 11.52
C GLU A 71 15.59 4.66 10.97
N GLU A 72 15.53 3.51 11.63
CA GLU A 72 16.18 2.26 11.23
C GLU A 72 15.71 1.76 9.86
N PHE A 73 14.50 2.14 9.43
CA PHE A 73 13.95 1.75 8.14
C PHE A 73 14.45 2.61 6.99
N TYR A 74 15.29 3.62 7.22
CA TYR A 74 15.72 4.56 6.18
C TYR A 74 17.18 4.37 5.80
N ASP A 75 17.48 4.41 4.51
CA ASP A 75 18.85 4.48 4.02
C ASP A 75 19.43 5.90 4.12
N GLY A 76 20.73 6.06 3.87
CA GLY A 76 21.39 7.37 3.86
C GLY A 76 20.86 8.38 2.83
N LYS A 77 19.96 7.97 1.93
CA LYS A 77 19.25 8.84 0.97
C LYS A 77 17.81 9.13 1.41
N GLY A 78 17.40 8.66 2.58
CA GLY A 78 16.06 8.79 3.14
C GLY A 78 15.00 7.95 2.43
N ARG A 79 15.40 6.88 1.73
CA ARG A 79 14.48 5.89 1.15
C ARG A 79 14.19 4.82 2.18
N VAL A 80 12.95 4.37 2.23
CA VAL A 80 12.53 3.29 3.14
C VAL A 80 13.02 1.97 2.58
N ASP A 81 13.66 1.15 3.41
CA ASP A 81 14.00 -0.24 3.12
C ASP A 81 12.77 -1.12 3.41
N TYR A 82 12.08 -1.50 2.34
CA TYR A 82 10.94 -2.40 2.38
C TYR A 82 11.32 -3.84 2.72
N GLY A 83 12.58 -4.25 2.50
CA GLY A 83 13.08 -5.54 2.96
C GLY A 83 13.13 -5.62 4.48
N LEU A 84 13.61 -4.55 5.13
CA LEU A 84 13.63 -4.45 6.58
C LEU A 84 12.23 -4.23 7.16
N LEU A 85 11.45 -3.30 6.59
CA LEU A 85 10.09 -3.01 7.05
C LEU A 85 9.17 -4.23 6.94
N GLY A 86 9.29 -4.99 5.84
CA GLY A 86 8.51 -6.21 5.59
C GLY A 86 8.78 -7.35 6.58
N ARG A 87 9.88 -7.27 7.36
CA ARG A 87 10.23 -8.23 8.41
C ARG A 87 9.84 -7.73 9.81
N SER A 88 9.38 -6.49 9.93
CA SER A 88 9.01 -5.92 11.22
C SER A 88 7.77 -6.59 11.80
N ARG A 89 7.70 -6.72 13.13
CA ARG A 89 6.55 -7.32 13.81
C ARG A 89 5.22 -6.61 13.48
N PRO A 90 5.13 -5.26 13.52
CA PRO A 90 3.90 -4.56 13.18
C PRO A 90 3.42 -4.87 11.76
N PHE A 91 4.33 -4.95 10.80
CA PHE A 91 3.99 -5.28 9.42
C PHE A 91 3.44 -6.70 9.28
N LEU A 92 4.09 -7.69 9.90
CA LEU A 92 3.64 -9.09 9.86
C LEU A 92 2.28 -9.28 10.54
N ASP A 93 2.03 -8.59 11.65
CA ASP A 93 0.72 -8.59 12.31
C ASP A 93 -0.35 -7.94 11.41
N GLY A 94 0.00 -6.85 10.70
CA GLY A 94 -0.85 -6.22 9.69
C GLY A 94 -1.20 -7.13 8.52
N ILE A 95 -0.23 -7.88 7.99
CA ILE A 95 -0.45 -8.86 6.92
C ILE A 95 -1.38 -9.97 7.41
N SER A 96 -1.15 -10.49 8.62
CA SER A 96 -1.99 -11.54 9.20
C SER A 96 -3.43 -11.07 9.38
N ARG A 97 -3.64 -9.79 9.73
CA ARG A 97 -4.97 -9.18 9.81
C ARG A 97 -5.61 -9.04 8.43
N LEU A 98 -4.84 -8.63 7.43
CA LEU A 98 -5.31 -8.49 6.07
C LEU A 98 -5.73 -9.84 5.45
N GLU A 99 -4.96 -10.90 5.69
CA GLU A 99 -5.27 -12.26 5.22
C GLU A 99 -6.61 -12.75 5.75
N ARG A 100 -6.93 -12.48 7.03
CA ARG A 100 -8.24 -12.82 7.59
C ARG A 100 -9.40 -12.15 6.85
N GLU A 101 -9.25 -10.89 6.46
CA GLU A 101 -10.28 -10.20 5.66
C GLU A 101 -10.38 -10.79 4.26
N ILE A 102 -9.24 -11.10 3.61
CA ILE A 102 -9.20 -11.70 2.27
C ILE A 102 -9.90 -13.07 2.26
N HIS A 103 -9.79 -13.86 3.33
CA HIS A 103 -10.45 -15.16 3.43
C HIS A 103 -11.96 -15.06 3.65
N ALA A 104 -12.42 -13.95 4.23
CA ALA A 104 -13.83 -13.77 4.58
C ALA A 104 -14.63 -13.01 3.53
N ARG A 105 -13.98 -12.12 2.76
CA ARG A 105 -14.65 -11.10 1.94
C ARG A 105 -13.85 -10.75 0.69
N THR A 106 -14.50 -10.08 -0.25
CA THR A 106 -13.83 -9.47 -1.40
C THR A 106 -13.16 -8.15 -0.99
N VAL A 107 -11.82 -8.15 -0.96
CA VAL A 107 -11.03 -7.01 -0.44
C VAL A 107 -10.28 -6.27 -1.56
N ALA A 108 -10.23 -4.94 -1.45
CA ALA A 108 -9.33 -4.09 -2.24
C ALA A 108 -8.31 -3.34 -1.36
N LEU A 109 -7.02 -3.38 -1.73
CA LEU A 109 -5.99 -2.50 -1.14
C LEU A 109 -6.02 -1.10 -1.76
N LEU A 110 -6.07 -0.06 -0.93
CA LEU A 110 -6.02 1.34 -1.35
C LEU A 110 -4.62 1.95 -1.17
N CYS A 111 -4.21 2.71 -2.19
CA CYS A 111 -3.04 3.61 -2.19
C CYS A 111 -3.39 4.94 -2.86
N SER A 112 -2.47 5.90 -2.84
CA SER A 112 -2.67 7.21 -3.47
C SER A 112 -2.38 7.18 -4.98
N GLU A 113 -1.39 6.40 -5.40
CA GLU A 113 -0.89 6.36 -6.77
C GLU A 113 -1.79 5.51 -7.67
N GLU A 114 -2.07 6.01 -8.88
CA GLU A 114 -2.79 5.24 -9.92
C GLU A 114 -1.98 4.00 -10.32
N ASN A 115 -0.72 4.20 -10.72
CA ASN A 115 0.13 3.14 -11.26
C ASN A 115 0.72 2.26 -10.12
N PRO A 116 0.43 0.94 -10.11
CA PRO A 116 0.90 0.04 -9.07
C PRO A 116 2.42 -0.18 -9.10
N ALA A 117 3.08 -0.08 -10.25
CA ALA A 117 4.51 -0.38 -10.41
C ALA A 117 5.44 0.45 -9.52
N ARG A 118 4.95 1.60 -9.03
CA ARG A 118 5.75 2.54 -8.25
C ARG A 118 5.17 2.88 -6.88
N CYS A 119 4.13 2.20 -6.40
CA CYS A 119 3.54 2.43 -5.08
C CYS A 119 3.87 1.30 -4.08
N HIS A 120 3.88 1.66 -2.79
CA HIS A 120 4.12 0.71 -1.69
C HIS A 120 3.10 -0.43 -1.65
N ARG A 121 1.86 -0.21 -2.13
CA ARG A 121 0.82 -1.25 -2.24
C ARG A 121 1.30 -2.48 -3.02
N ARG A 122 2.16 -2.29 -4.03
CA ARG A 122 2.77 -3.39 -4.79
C ARG A 122 4.12 -3.77 -4.21
N LEU A 123 5.01 -2.79 -4.03
CA LEU A 123 6.41 -3.02 -3.66
C LEU A 123 6.61 -3.61 -2.26
N LEU A 124 5.68 -3.35 -1.34
CA LEU A 124 5.74 -3.80 0.06
C LEU A 124 4.62 -4.80 0.35
N VAL A 125 3.36 -4.33 0.36
CA VAL A 125 2.21 -5.16 0.80
C VAL A 125 1.92 -6.25 -0.23
N GLY A 126 1.81 -5.87 -1.50
CA GLY A 126 1.55 -6.79 -2.60
C GLY A 126 2.61 -7.87 -2.70
N ARG A 127 3.89 -7.50 -2.62
CA ARG A 127 5.00 -8.46 -2.63
C ARG A 127 4.89 -9.47 -1.47
N ALA A 128 4.61 -9.01 -0.26
CA ALA A 128 4.45 -9.88 0.90
C ALA A 128 3.27 -10.86 0.73
N LEU A 129 2.17 -10.42 0.11
CA LEU A 129 1.02 -11.26 -0.21
C LEU A 129 1.32 -12.27 -1.33
N GLN A 130 2.06 -11.86 -2.37
CA GLN A 130 2.47 -12.75 -3.46
C GLN A 130 3.43 -13.85 -2.98
N GLU A 131 4.38 -13.51 -2.10
CA GLU A 131 5.26 -14.50 -1.45
C GLU A 131 4.47 -15.54 -0.63
N ARG A 132 3.20 -15.25 -0.31
CA ARG A 132 2.26 -16.13 0.40
C ARG A 132 1.21 -16.76 -0.53
N GLY A 133 1.38 -16.64 -1.84
CA GLY A 133 0.54 -17.26 -2.86
C GLY A 133 -0.64 -16.42 -3.35
N ALA A 134 -0.81 -15.18 -2.89
CA ALA A 134 -1.93 -14.35 -3.32
C ALA A 134 -1.74 -13.78 -4.74
N THR A 135 -2.77 -13.88 -5.56
CA THR A 135 -2.85 -13.18 -6.85
C THR A 135 -3.37 -11.76 -6.66
N LEU A 136 -2.64 -10.76 -7.18
CA LEU A 136 -3.03 -9.36 -7.15
C LEU A 136 -3.72 -8.96 -8.46
N LEU A 137 -4.87 -8.34 -8.32
CA LEU A 137 -5.68 -7.80 -9.41
C LEU A 137 -5.73 -6.27 -9.26
N HIS A 138 -5.00 -5.55 -10.09
CA HIS A 138 -4.90 -4.09 -10.04
C HIS A 138 -6.04 -3.46 -10.85
N ILE A 139 -7.06 -2.93 -10.17
CA ILE A 139 -8.12 -2.12 -10.80
C ILE A 139 -7.51 -0.78 -11.19
N ARG A 140 -7.54 -0.48 -12.49
CA ARG A 140 -7.03 0.76 -13.08
C ARG A 140 -8.14 1.80 -13.20
N GLY A 141 -7.74 3.06 -13.39
CA GLY A 141 -8.68 4.19 -13.39
C GLY A 141 -9.67 4.22 -14.57
N ASP A 142 -9.44 3.42 -15.61
CA ASP A 142 -10.34 3.20 -16.75
C ASP A 142 -11.33 2.05 -16.51
N GLY A 143 -11.19 1.33 -15.39
CA GLY A 143 -12.01 0.17 -15.06
C GLY A 143 -11.39 -1.16 -15.47
N ASN A 144 -10.28 -1.19 -16.21
CA ASN A 144 -9.60 -2.44 -16.55
C ASN A 144 -8.89 -3.04 -15.33
N VAL A 145 -8.70 -4.36 -15.34
CA VAL A 145 -7.90 -5.07 -14.34
C VAL A 145 -6.62 -5.58 -14.96
N GLU A 146 -5.50 -5.16 -14.37
CA GLU A 146 -4.20 -5.73 -14.65
C GLU A 146 -3.89 -6.81 -13.62
N THR A 147 -3.71 -8.04 -14.09
CA THR A 147 -3.26 -9.13 -13.23
C THR A 147 -1.76 -9.03 -13.04
N GLU A 148 -1.32 -9.04 -11.80
CA GLU A 148 0.10 -9.16 -11.48
C GLU A 148 0.54 -10.59 -11.83
N GLY A 149 1.17 -10.75 -12.98
CA GLY A 149 1.65 -12.04 -13.46
C GLY A 149 2.73 -12.63 -12.56
N TYR A 150 2.64 -13.93 -12.28
CA TYR A 150 3.81 -14.72 -11.89
C TYR A 150 4.81 -14.71 -13.07
N ALA A 151 5.72 -13.73 -13.13
CA ALA A 151 7.10 -13.83 -13.65
C ALA A 151 7.70 -12.46 -14.00
N TYR A 152 8.73 -12.05 -13.23
CA TYR A 152 10.03 -11.72 -13.80
C TYR A 152 11.12 -11.94 -12.73
N GLY A 153 11.90 -13.01 -12.88
CA GLY A 153 13.13 -13.24 -12.11
C GLY A 153 13.32 -14.61 -11.44
N GLY A 154 12.48 -15.62 -11.72
CA GLY A 154 12.68 -16.98 -11.21
C GLY A 154 12.89 -17.98 -12.32
N GLN A 155 14.06 -17.98 -12.96
CA GLN A 155 14.61 -19.29 -13.31
C GLN A 155 14.77 -20.03 -11.97
N PRO A 156 14.47 -21.33 -11.85
CA PRO A 156 15.04 -22.11 -10.77
C PRO A 156 16.53 -22.13 -11.05
N ALA A 157 17.23 -21.09 -10.57
CA ALA A 157 18.67 -21.03 -10.63
C ALA A 157 19.15 -22.19 -9.78
N LEU A 158 19.72 -23.17 -10.46
CA LEU A 158 20.52 -24.26 -9.94
C LEU A 158 21.82 -23.74 -9.25
N PHE A 159 21.82 -22.48 -8.82
CA PHE A 159 22.89 -21.79 -8.13
C PHE A 159 22.27 -20.94 -7.03
N ALA A 160 22.64 -21.28 -5.79
CA ALA A 160 22.42 -20.50 -4.61
C ALA A 160 23.01 -19.07 -4.78
N GLU A 161 22.46 -18.14 -4.01
CA GLU A 161 22.96 -16.77 -3.80
C GLU A 161 22.77 -15.79 -4.95
N THR A 162 21.52 -15.38 -5.19
CA THR A 162 21.26 -14.05 -5.76
C THR A 162 20.99 -13.09 -4.60
N GLU A 163 21.97 -12.23 -4.29
CA GLU A 163 21.78 -11.12 -3.37
C GLU A 163 20.57 -10.29 -3.83
N ALA A 164 19.49 -10.34 -3.04
CA ALA A 164 18.30 -9.57 -3.29
C ALA A 164 18.64 -8.09 -3.19
N SER A 165 18.77 -7.41 -4.33
CA SER A 165 18.91 -5.96 -4.42
C SER A 165 17.94 -5.29 -3.43
N PRO A 166 18.39 -4.35 -2.59
CA PRO A 166 17.61 -3.92 -1.45
C PRO A 166 16.30 -3.28 -1.92
N ARG A 167 15.20 -3.90 -1.51
CA ARG A 167 13.83 -3.48 -1.81
C ARG A 167 13.60 -2.13 -1.14
N LYS A 168 13.51 -1.05 -1.92
CA LYS A 168 13.43 0.32 -1.38
C LYS A 168 12.25 1.11 -1.93
N SER A 169 11.81 2.13 -1.19
CA SER A 169 10.94 3.16 -1.73
C SER A 169 11.64 3.87 -2.90
N ILE A 170 10.89 4.13 -3.95
CA ILE A 170 11.43 4.75 -5.18
C ILE A 170 11.90 6.18 -4.93
N ARG A 171 11.19 6.90 -4.07
CA ARG A 171 11.52 8.27 -3.67
C ARG A 171 11.97 8.29 -2.22
N SER A 172 12.81 9.27 -1.91
CA SER A 172 13.10 9.64 -0.52
C SER A 172 11.80 10.09 0.12
N VAL A 173 11.47 9.50 1.26
CA VAL A 173 10.33 9.91 2.08
C VAL A 173 10.78 10.24 3.50
N SER A 174 12.08 10.23 3.83
CA SER A 174 12.49 10.52 5.21
C SER A 174 11.95 11.87 5.68
N ARG A 175 11.57 11.90 6.97
CA ARG A 175 11.25 13.14 7.64
C ARG A 175 12.54 13.97 7.59
N ARG A 176 12.63 14.99 6.72
CA ARG A 176 13.69 16.01 6.83
C ARG A 176 13.76 16.40 8.31
N ARG A 177 14.92 16.23 8.94
CA ARG A 177 15.18 16.67 10.31
C ARG A 177 14.61 18.08 10.47
N ARG A 178 13.73 18.29 11.46
CA ARG A 178 13.54 19.62 12.02
C ARG A 178 14.94 20.10 12.40
N ARG A 179 15.42 21.19 11.78
CA ARG A 179 16.61 21.87 12.27
C ARG A 179 16.37 22.14 13.77
N PRO A 180 17.32 21.82 14.67
CA PRO A 180 17.22 22.36 16.01
C PRO A 180 17.11 23.87 15.84
N SER A 181 16.08 24.48 16.43
CA SER A 181 15.98 25.93 16.52
C SER A 181 17.26 26.41 17.17
N SER A 182 18.07 27.17 16.43
CA SER A 182 19.19 27.90 16.98
C SER A 182 18.65 29.03 17.86
N SER A 183 18.19 28.69 19.06
CA SER A 183 18.08 29.65 20.16
C SER A 183 19.47 29.72 20.80
N GLY A 184 20.39 30.40 20.11
CA GLY A 184 21.60 30.92 20.72
C GLY A 184 21.22 32.14 21.56
N ARG A 185 21.56 32.08 22.84
CA ARG A 185 21.55 33.21 23.78
C ARG A 185 22.65 34.20 23.44
#